data_AF-A0A1I2KJU7-F1
#
_entry.id   AF-A0A1I2KJU7-F1
#
_cell.length_a   1.000
_cell.length_b   1.000
_cell.length_c   1.000
_cell.angle_alpha   90.00
_cell.angle_beta   90.00
_cell.angle_gamma   90.00
#
_symmetry.space_group_name_H-M   'P 1'
#
loop_
_entity.id
_entity.type
_entity.pdbx_description
1 polymer ?
#
loop_
_entity_poly.entity_id
_entity_poly.type
_entity_poly.pdbx_seq_one_letter_code
_entity_poly.pdbx_strand_id
1 'polypeptide(L)'
;MSRFIEIHIYKILIVACLTFLSIATQAQTNVGINVNPPDPSATLHVGGNTGGLLIPRLTTTQRNSISNPANGLVVYDVDLNTFVYNAGTNTEPIWKTLLNFTTSSGVTDGQILVGNGGQLIPVTLSGDVTLNNAGVLTINNGAINSDKLSTTGVTAGTYGGATGVPQITVDNKGRITSITVIPISGSGGPIVVPPPAPPTFPPATGDLTGTYPNLTIVNNAVTIGKIDATGAGNDKVLTTNAGGLMTWIDKTAIGTPPLNSGQIFVGNALNVATAVNMSGDVNIDNTGATTIQNDAVNSAKILDGTIVDADVNATAAIAGTKINPNFGTQNITTTGAVNSNSLALTGKGTSASTVPADAGTTLTTKDYVDAAGA
;
A
#
# COMPACT_ATOMS: atom_id res chain seq x y z
N MET A 1 70.04 -105.90 -99.57
CA MET A 1 70.27 -104.50 -99.15
C MET A 1 69.01 -103.63 -99.25
N SER A 2 68.22 -103.71 -100.33
CA SER A 2 67.03 -102.87 -100.55
C SER A 2 65.95 -102.96 -99.45
N ARG A 3 65.56 -104.15 -98.96
CA ARG A 3 64.51 -104.27 -97.92
C ARG A 3 64.89 -103.71 -96.53
N PHE A 4 66.20 -103.59 -96.24
CA PHE A 4 66.66 -103.04 -94.96
C PHE A 4 66.58 -101.50 -94.94
N ILE A 5 66.78 -100.87 -96.10
CA ILE A 5 66.73 -99.41 -96.27
C ILE A 5 65.28 -98.90 -96.19
N GLU A 6 64.31 -99.63 -96.77
CA GLU A 6 62.89 -99.27 -96.67
C GLU A 6 62.38 -99.25 -95.22
N ILE A 7 62.71 -100.27 -94.42
CA ILE A 7 62.23 -100.35 -93.03
C ILE A 7 62.76 -99.20 -92.17
N HIS A 8 63.99 -98.73 -92.42
CA HIS A 8 64.55 -97.59 -91.68
C HIS A 8 63.93 -96.25 -92.12
N ILE A 9 63.58 -96.11 -93.40
CA ILE A 9 62.85 -94.94 -93.92
C ILE A 9 61.45 -94.85 -93.31
N TYR A 10 60.69 -95.95 -93.21
CA TYR A 10 59.37 -95.94 -92.58
C TYR A 10 59.41 -95.61 -91.08
N LYS A 11 60.42 -96.10 -90.35
CA LYS A 11 60.60 -95.76 -88.93
C LYS A 11 60.93 -94.28 -88.72
N ILE A 12 61.79 -93.71 -89.57
CA ILE A 12 62.11 -92.27 -89.53
C ILE A 12 60.88 -91.44 -89.90
N LEU A 13 60.08 -91.86 -90.88
CA LEU A 13 58.85 -91.16 -91.27
C LEU A 13 57.78 -91.21 -90.17
N ILE A 14 57.63 -92.35 -89.48
CA ILE A 14 56.69 -92.50 -88.36
C ILE A 14 57.13 -91.68 -87.15
N VAL A 15 58.42 -91.69 -86.80
CA VAL A 15 58.95 -90.88 -85.69
C VAL A 15 58.84 -89.39 -86.01
N ALA A 16 59.14 -88.97 -87.25
CA ALA A 16 58.95 -87.59 -87.70
C ALA A 16 57.47 -87.17 -87.72
N CYS A 17 56.55 -88.07 -88.07
CA CYS A 17 55.11 -87.80 -88.04
C CYS A 17 54.59 -87.67 -86.59
N LEU A 18 55.06 -88.53 -85.67
CA LEU A 18 54.69 -88.48 -84.25
C LEU A 18 55.27 -87.25 -83.52
N THR A 19 56.45 -86.76 -83.91
CA THR A 19 57.02 -85.52 -83.37
C THR A 19 56.45 -84.26 -84.01
N PHE A 20 55.91 -84.34 -85.24
CA PHE A 20 55.20 -83.23 -85.87
C PHE A 20 53.73 -83.13 -85.41
N LEU A 21 53.13 -84.23 -84.94
CA LEU A 21 51.78 -84.28 -84.38
C LEU A 21 51.70 -83.79 -82.91
N SER A 22 52.82 -83.71 -82.19
CA SER A 22 52.88 -83.26 -80.79
C SER A 22 53.14 -81.76 -80.58
N ILE A 23 53.23 -80.97 -81.67
CA ILE A 23 53.47 -79.51 -81.61
C ILE A 23 52.16 -78.69 -81.72
N ALA A 24 50.99 -79.35 -81.72
CA ALA A 24 49.72 -78.65 -81.62
C ALA A 24 49.22 -78.55 -80.17
N THR A 25 49.01 -77.30 -79.74
CA THR A 25 48.18 -76.83 -78.61
C THR A 25 48.81 -76.75 -77.21
N GLN A 26 49.53 -75.65 -76.95
CA GLN A 26 49.29 -74.94 -75.69
C GLN A 26 47.92 -74.26 -75.81
N ALA A 27 46.84 -74.94 -75.43
CA ALA A 27 45.61 -74.22 -75.13
C ALA A 27 45.88 -73.45 -73.82
N GLN A 28 45.96 -72.13 -73.87
CA GLN A 28 46.05 -71.32 -72.64
C GLN A 28 44.74 -71.51 -71.86
N THR A 29 44.79 -72.00 -70.62
CA THR A 29 43.61 -72.25 -69.77
C THR A 29 42.93 -70.95 -69.31
N ASN A 30 43.61 -69.81 -69.44
CA ASN A 30 43.15 -68.48 -69.09
C ASN A 30 43.59 -67.43 -70.13
N VAL A 31 42.86 -66.31 -70.18
CA VAL A 31 43.15 -65.18 -71.07
C VAL A 31 43.85 -64.08 -70.27
N GLY A 32 45.07 -63.71 -70.69
CA GLY A 32 45.75 -62.51 -70.20
C GLY A 32 45.70 -61.39 -71.22
N ILE A 33 45.31 -60.20 -70.78
CA ILE A 33 45.46 -58.97 -71.57
C ILE A 33 46.50 -58.10 -70.87
N ASN A 34 47.62 -57.84 -71.55
CA ASN A 34 48.77 -57.11 -71.02
C ASN A 34 49.38 -57.70 -69.73
N VAL A 35 49.23 -59.01 -69.51
CA VAL A 35 49.81 -59.75 -68.40
C VAL A 35 50.12 -61.19 -68.82
N ASN A 36 51.33 -61.69 -68.49
CA ASN A 36 51.78 -63.05 -68.82
C ASN A 36 52.80 -63.58 -67.78
N PRO A 37 52.60 -64.76 -67.17
CA PRO A 37 51.40 -65.59 -67.28
C PRO A 37 50.19 -64.89 -66.62
N PRO A 38 48.97 -65.08 -67.15
CA PRO A 38 47.77 -64.67 -66.43
C PRO A 38 47.69 -65.42 -65.10
N ASP A 39 47.00 -64.86 -64.11
CA ASP A 39 46.98 -65.49 -62.77
C ASP A 39 46.27 -66.85 -62.88
N PRO A 40 46.81 -67.95 -62.29
CA PRO A 40 46.21 -69.28 -62.42
C PRO A 40 44.76 -69.38 -61.92
N SER A 41 44.32 -68.48 -61.03
CA SER A 41 42.95 -68.44 -60.51
C SER A 41 41.97 -67.67 -61.40
N ALA A 42 42.45 -66.90 -62.38
CA ALA A 42 41.62 -66.04 -63.21
C ALA A 42 41.39 -66.65 -64.59
N THR A 43 40.13 -66.74 -65.03
CA THR A 43 39.81 -67.05 -66.44
C THR A 43 40.14 -65.87 -67.36
N LEU A 44 40.04 -64.64 -66.86
CA LEU A 44 40.47 -63.40 -67.52
C LEU A 44 41.27 -62.54 -66.54
N HIS A 45 42.55 -62.28 -66.84
CA HIS A 45 43.39 -61.34 -66.11
C HIS A 45 43.72 -60.16 -67.02
N VAL A 46 43.29 -58.95 -66.66
CA VAL A 46 43.64 -57.71 -67.36
C VAL A 46 44.64 -56.93 -66.49
N GLY A 47 45.87 -56.77 -66.98
CA GLY A 47 46.93 -56.01 -66.30
C GLY A 47 47.21 -54.66 -66.94
N GLY A 48 48.05 -53.84 -66.28
CA GLY A 48 48.49 -52.52 -66.75
C GLY A 48 48.05 -51.37 -65.85
N ASN A 49 48.71 -50.20 -66.00
CA ASN A 49 48.51 -49.03 -65.11
C ASN A 49 47.89 -47.81 -65.81
N THR A 50 47.63 -47.91 -67.13
CA THR A 50 47.20 -46.78 -67.97
C THR A 50 45.89 -47.04 -68.72
N GLY A 51 45.36 -48.27 -68.67
CA GLY A 51 44.11 -48.68 -69.31
C GLY A 51 43.15 -49.35 -68.33
N GLY A 52 41.93 -49.63 -68.78
CA GLY A 52 40.90 -50.30 -67.99
C GLY A 52 40.01 -51.20 -68.84
N LEU A 53 39.01 -51.83 -68.21
CA LEU A 53 38.03 -52.66 -68.91
C LEU A 53 36.83 -51.80 -69.35
N LEU A 54 36.68 -51.62 -70.66
CA LEU A 54 35.44 -51.05 -71.22
C LEU A 54 34.47 -52.20 -71.52
N ILE A 55 33.43 -52.33 -70.70
CA ILE A 55 32.34 -53.28 -70.95
C ILE A 55 31.34 -52.70 -71.96
N PRO A 56 30.45 -53.51 -72.58
CA PRO A 56 29.45 -53.02 -73.51
C PRO A 56 28.66 -51.84 -72.94
N ARG A 57 28.66 -50.73 -73.68
CA ARG A 57 27.96 -49.49 -73.33
C ARG A 57 26.69 -49.42 -74.16
N LEU A 58 25.54 -49.57 -73.51
CA LEU A 58 24.25 -49.69 -74.16
C LEU A 58 23.28 -48.68 -73.57
N THR A 59 22.34 -48.17 -74.36
CA THR A 59 21.15 -47.49 -73.82
C THR A 59 20.29 -48.50 -73.06
N THR A 60 19.41 -48.02 -72.17
CA THR A 60 18.45 -48.86 -71.45
C THR A 60 17.62 -49.71 -72.43
N THR A 61 17.25 -49.12 -73.56
CA THR A 61 16.53 -49.82 -74.63
C THR A 61 17.38 -50.92 -75.27
N GLN A 62 18.63 -50.62 -75.64
CA GLN A 62 19.53 -51.60 -76.24
C GLN A 62 19.86 -52.75 -75.29
N ARG A 63 20.06 -52.47 -73.99
CA ARG A 63 20.26 -53.48 -72.95
C ARG A 63 19.04 -54.39 -72.80
N ASN A 64 17.83 -53.82 -72.76
CA ASN A 64 16.61 -54.60 -72.62
C ASN A 64 16.31 -55.47 -73.86
N SER A 65 16.87 -55.12 -75.02
CA SER A 65 16.75 -55.89 -76.27
C SER A 65 17.82 -56.99 -76.45
N ILE A 66 18.71 -57.20 -75.48
CA ILE A 66 19.65 -58.33 -75.53
C ILE A 66 18.84 -59.63 -75.47
N SER A 67 18.95 -60.50 -76.47
CA SER A 67 18.31 -61.81 -76.45
C SER A 67 19.02 -62.72 -75.45
N ASN A 68 18.25 -63.32 -74.55
CA ASN A 68 18.72 -64.30 -73.56
C ASN A 68 19.98 -63.88 -72.77
N PRO A 69 20.01 -62.70 -72.11
CA PRO A 69 21.19 -62.23 -71.40
C PRO A 69 21.53 -63.18 -70.25
N ALA A 70 22.80 -63.60 -70.13
CA ALA A 70 23.21 -64.49 -69.06
C ALA A 70 22.96 -63.90 -67.66
N ASN A 71 22.70 -64.76 -66.66
CA ASN A 71 22.73 -64.34 -65.26
C ASN A 71 24.14 -63.80 -64.93
N GLY A 72 24.20 -62.65 -64.27
CA GLY A 72 25.46 -61.96 -63.97
C GLY A 72 26.05 -61.15 -65.14
N LEU A 73 25.40 -61.10 -66.31
CA LEU A 73 25.86 -60.26 -67.42
C LEU A 73 25.93 -58.79 -66.99
N VAL A 74 27.11 -58.18 -67.06
CA VAL A 74 27.34 -56.77 -66.70
C VAL A 74 27.43 -55.92 -67.95
N VAL A 75 26.70 -54.80 -67.97
CA VAL A 75 26.82 -53.76 -68.99
C VAL A 75 26.88 -52.39 -68.33
N TYR A 76 27.40 -51.41 -69.06
CA TYR A 76 27.30 -50.02 -68.65
C TYR A 76 26.08 -49.41 -69.33
N ASP A 77 25.07 -49.04 -68.55
CA ASP A 77 23.89 -48.37 -69.09
C ASP A 77 24.18 -46.88 -69.23
N VAL A 78 24.15 -46.37 -70.47
CA VAL A 78 24.49 -44.97 -70.75
C VAL A 78 23.35 -44.00 -70.41
N ASP A 79 22.11 -44.47 -70.31
CA ASP A 79 20.97 -43.64 -69.91
C ASP A 79 20.94 -43.49 -68.38
N LEU A 80 21.28 -44.55 -67.64
CA LEU A 80 21.37 -44.55 -66.17
C LEU A 80 22.74 -44.11 -65.63
N ASN A 81 23.74 -43.97 -66.52
CA ASN A 81 25.12 -43.62 -66.21
C ASN A 81 25.76 -44.51 -65.12
N THR A 82 25.45 -45.82 -65.14
CA THR A 82 25.87 -46.75 -64.09
C THR A 82 26.09 -48.17 -64.62
N PHE A 83 26.87 -48.94 -63.88
CA PHE A 83 27.03 -50.37 -64.12
C PHE A 83 25.77 -51.12 -63.67
N VAL A 84 25.22 -51.94 -64.57
CA VAL A 84 24.07 -52.81 -64.27
C VAL A 84 24.40 -54.26 -64.58
N TYR A 85 23.85 -55.18 -63.80
CA TYR A 85 23.93 -56.62 -64.06
C TYR A 85 22.55 -57.27 -64.14
N ASN A 86 22.45 -58.35 -64.91
CA ASN A 86 21.28 -59.21 -64.89
C ASN A 86 21.29 -60.07 -63.62
N ALA A 87 20.44 -59.76 -62.65
CA ALA A 87 20.21 -60.55 -61.45
C ALA A 87 19.14 -61.65 -61.65
N GLY A 88 18.44 -61.66 -62.79
CA GLY A 88 17.41 -62.61 -63.16
C GLY A 88 17.96 -63.83 -63.93
N THR A 89 17.10 -64.52 -64.68
CA THR A 89 17.52 -65.64 -65.52
C THR A 89 17.79 -65.18 -66.97
N ASN A 90 18.19 -66.11 -67.84
CA ASN A 90 18.35 -65.87 -69.27
C ASN A 90 17.02 -65.84 -70.05
N THR A 91 15.89 -66.07 -69.39
CA THR A 91 14.54 -65.92 -69.98
C THR A 91 13.77 -64.77 -69.34
N GLU A 92 14.08 -64.42 -68.09
CA GLU A 92 13.46 -63.34 -67.33
C GLU A 92 14.56 -62.44 -66.73
N PRO A 93 15.15 -61.51 -67.51
CA PRO A 93 16.20 -60.65 -67.03
C PRO A 93 15.70 -59.61 -66.02
N ILE A 94 16.42 -59.46 -64.92
CA ILE A 94 16.16 -58.44 -63.89
C ILE A 94 17.41 -57.58 -63.77
N TRP A 95 17.39 -56.37 -64.33
CA TRP A 95 18.54 -55.47 -64.30
C TRP A 95 18.66 -54.73 -62.96
N LYS A 96 19.81 -54.85 -62.29
CA LYS A 96 20.13 -54.16 -61.03
C LYS A 96 21.43 -53.37 -61.14
N THR A 97 21.54 -52.24 -60.43
CA THR A 97 22.78 -51.48 -60.33
C THR A 97 23.81 -52.23 -59.46
N LEU A 98 25.10 -52.11 -59.78
CA LEU A 98 26.17 -52.76 -59.01
C LEU A 98 26.45 -52.07 -57.66
N LEU A 99 26.16 -50.78 -57.56
CA LEU A 99 26.29 -50.00 -56.33
C LEU A 99 24.90 -49.46 -55.97
N ASN A 100 24.37 -49.89 -54.81
CA ASN A 100 23.13 -49.37 -54.24
C ASN A 100 23.36 -48.64 -52.92
N PHE A 101 24.49 -47.94 -52.80
CA PHE A 101 24.75 -47.05 -51.68
C PHE A 101 24.70 -45.61 -52.17
N THR A 102 23.51 -45.07 -52.25
CA THR A 102 23.33 -43.62 -52.37
C THR A 102 23.73 -43.04 -51.01
N THR A 103 24.94 -42.49 -50.91
CA THR A 103 25.15 -41.39 -49.96
C THR A 103 24.09 -40.37 -50.34
N SER A 104 23.13 -40.11 -49.45
CA SER A 104 22.00 -39.23 -49.74
C SER A 104 22.50 -37.82 -49.95
N SER A 105 22.87 -37.48 -51.19
CA SER A 105 23.31 -36.16 -51.65
C SER A 105 22.19 -35.11 -51.64
N GLY A 106 21.20 -35.25 -50.74
CA GLY A 106 20.00 -34.42 -50.69
C GLY A 106 19.27 -34.41 -49.35
N VAL A 107 19.91 -34.80 -48.24
CA VAL A 107 19.37 -34.53 -46.89
C VAL A 107 19.64 -33.05 -46.59
N THR A 108 18.57 -32.25 -46.51
CA THR A 108 18.67 -30.83 -46.15
C THR A 108 18.52 -30.63 -44.64
N ASP A 109 18.77 -29.42 -44.14
CA ASP A 109 18.64 -29.07 -42.72
C ASP A 109 17.33 -29.59 -42.10
N GLY A 110 17.44 -30.26 -40.95
CA GLY A 110 16.31 -30.79 -40.20
C GLY A 110 15.68 -32.07 -40.76
N GLN A 111 16.28 -32.69 -41.76
CA GLN A 111 15.83 -33.97 -42.30
C GLN A 111 16.58 -35.18 -41.71
N ILE A 112 15.89 -36.32 -41.63
CA ILE A 112 16.45 -37.64 -41.35
C ILE A 112 16.14 -38.62 -42.47
N LEU A 113 16.94 -39.68 -42.60
CA LEU A 113 16.62 -40.79 -43.51
C LEU A 113 15.63 -41.74 -42.82
N VAL A 114 14.43 -41.86 -43.38
CA VAL A 114 13.37 -42.77 -42.91
C VAL A 114 13.21 -43.90 -43.91
N GLY A 115 13.08 -45.13 -43.41
CA GLY A 115 12.75 -46.28 -44.25
C GLY A 115 11.33 -46.19 -44.80
N ASN A 116 11.16 -46.32 -46.11
CA ASN A 116 9.87 -46.39 -46.77
C ASN A 116 9.91 -47.42 -47.91
N GLY A 117 9.13 -48.49 -47.80
CA GLY A 117 9.02 -49.51 -48.86
C GLY A 117 10.35 -50.19 -49.26
N GLY A 118 11.30 -50.34 -48.33
CA GLY A 118 12.62 -50.93 -48.60
C GLY A 118 13.69 -49.94 -49.09
N GLN A 119 13.36 -48.65 -49.17
CA GLN A 119 14.27 -47.56 -49.52
C GLN A 119 14.45 -46.59 -48.33
N LEU A 120 15.51 -45.79 -48.35
CA LEU A 120 15.76 -44.73 -47.38
C LEU A 120 15.43 -43.39 -48.05
N ILE A 121 14.52 -42.62 -47.46
CA ILE A 121 14.09 -41.32 -47.98
C ILE A 121 14.35 -40.20 -46.97
N PRO A 122 14.84 -39.01 -47.37
CA PRO A 122 14.92 -37.85 -46.49
C PRO A 122 13.51 -37.37 -46.09
N VAL A 123 13.28 -37.18 -44.80
CA VAL A 123 12.02 -36.68 -44.23
C VAL A 123 12.35 -35.61 -43.21
N THR A 124 11.69 -34.46 -43.31
CA THR A 124 11.83 -33.37 -42.33
C THR A 124 11.21 -33.80 -41.01
N LEU A 125 11.95 -33.65 -39.89
CA LEU A 125 11.35 -33.85 -38.57
C LEU A 125 10.19 -32.87 -38.38
N SER A 126 9.07 -33.37 -37.87
CA SER A 126 7.90 -32.56 -37.55
C SER A 126 7.31 -32.98 -36.21
N GLY A 127 6.47 -32.12 -35.64
CA GLY A 127 5.85 -32.33 -34.34
C GLY A 127 6.63 -31.69 -33.20
N ASP A 128 6.87 -32.45 -32.14
CA ASP A 128 7.41 -31.98 -30.87
C ASP A 128 8.91 -31.65 -30.88
N VAL A 129 9.61 -32.11 -31.90
CA VAL A 129 11.07 -32.12 -31.94
C VAL A 129 11.55 -31.53 -33.27
N THR A 130 12.62 -30.74 -33.20
CA THR A 130 13.37 -30.22 -34.34
C THR A 130 14.81 -30.73 -34.33
N LEU A 131 15.43 -30.83 -35.50
CA LEU A 131 16.84 -31.18 -35.68
C LEU A 131 17.50 -30.06 -36.49
N ASN A 132 18.72 -29.66 -36.15
CA ASN A 132 19.50 -28.71 -36.96
C ASN A 132 20.68 -29.37 -37.66
N ASN A 133 21.32 -28.64 -38.59
CA ASN A 133 22.48 -29.11 -39.35
C ASN A 133 23.74 -29.37 -38.51
N ALA A 134 23.77 -28.93 -37.25
CA ALA A 134 24.83 -29.25 -36.28
C ALA A 134 24.56 -30.56 -35.52
N GLY A 135 23.49 -31.29 -35.85
CA GLY A 135 23.10 -32.53 -35.18
C GLY A 135 22.43 -32.33 -33.82
N VAL A 136 22.03 -31.11 -33.49
CA VAL A 136 21.32 -30.83 -32.22
C VAL A 136 19.85 -31.16 -32.38
N LEU A 137 19.38 -32.13 -31.59
CA LEU A 137 17.97 -32.45 -31.44
C LEU A 137 17.37 -31.58 -30.32
N THR A 138 16.35 -30.81 -30.64
CA THR A 138 15.70 -29.88 -29.71
C THR A 138 14.23 -30.24 -29.52
N ILE A 139 13.78 -30.34 -28.28
CA ILE A 139 12.35 -30.42 -27.96
C ILE A 139 11.78 -29.00 -28.02
N ASN A 140 10.72 -28.81 -28.82
CA ASN A 140 10.10 -27.51 -29.02
C ASN A 140 9.47 -26.98 -27.72
N ASN A 141 9.43 -25.66 -27.55
CA ASN A 141 8.78 -25.06 -26.39
C ASN A 141 7.30 -25.46 -26.33
N GLY A 142 6.83 -25.89 -25.16
CA GLY A 142 5.46 -26.38 -24.97
C GLY A 142 5.18 -27.77 -25.56
N ALA A 143 6.16 -28.43 -26.17
CA ALA A 143 5.97 -29.79 -26.69
C ALA A 143 5.65 -30.80 -25.57
N ILE A 144 6.16 -30.61 -24.35
CA ILE A 144 5.80 -31.42 -23.18
C ILE A 144 4.59 -30.78 -22.48
N ASN A 145 3.41 -31.34 -22.70
CA ASN A 145 2.15 -30.92 -22.09
C ASN A 145 1.72 -31.90 -20.98
N SER A 146 0.61 -31.60 -20.30
CA SER A 146 0.08 -32.42 -19.20
C SER A 146 -0.14 -33.88 -19.58
N ASP A 147 -0.51 -34.16 -20.82
CA ASP A 147 -0.80 -35.51 -21.30
C ASP A 147 0.48 -36.35 -21.47
N LYS A 148 1.62 -35.68 -21.67
CA LYS A 148 2.96 -36.29 -21.79
C LYS A 148 3.68 -36.38 -20.45
N LEU A 149 3.18 -35.70 -19.42
CA LEU A 149 3.67 -35.84 -18.05
C LEU A 149 3.00 -37.06 -17.41
N SER A 150 3.80 -37.91 -16.77
CA SER A 150 3.27 -39.01 -15.97
C SER A 150 2.40 -38.46 -14.83
N THR A 151 1.22 -39.03 -14.61
CA THR A 151 0.38 -38.73 -13.46
C THR A 151 1.19 -38.91 -12.17
N THR A 152 1.16 -37.91 -11.29
CA THR A 152 1.72 -38.05 -9.94
C THR A 152 0.81 -38.95 -9.10
N GLY A 153 1.30 -39.42 -7.95
CA GLY A 153 0.45 -40.10 -6.97
C GLY A 153 -0.49 -39.13 -6.22
N VAL A 154 -0.52 -37.85 -6.59
CA VAL A 154 -1.25 -36.79 -5.90
C VAL A 154 -2.45 -36.36 -6.73
N THR A 155 -3.63 -36.47 -6.14
CA THR A 155 -4.87 -35.92 -6.72
C THR A 155 -4.78 -34.40 -6.81
N ALA A 156 -5.34 -33.79 -7.85
CA ALA A 156 -5.40 -32.33 -7.93
C ALA A 156 -6.27 -31.76 -6.80
N GLY A 157 -5.74 -30.82 -6.03
CA GLY A 157 -6.44 -30.22 -4.90
C GLY A 157 -5.58 -29.24 -4.11
N THR A 158 -6.20 -28.59 -3.13
CA THR A 158 -5.50 -27.75 -2.15
C THR A 158 -5.11 -28.60 -0.94
N TYR A 159 -3.84 -28.56 -0.57
CA TYR A 159 -3.32 -29.32 0.56
C TYR A 159 -2.75 -28.38 1.62
N GLY A 160 -3.27 -28.52 2.84
CA GLY A 160 -3.04 -27.61 3.95
C GLY A 160 -4.20 -26.63 4.17
N GLY A 161 -4.16 -25.92 5.29
CA GLY A 161 -5.18 -24.94 5.68
C GLY A 161 -4.92 -24.38 7.08
N ALA A 162 -5.93 -23.73 7.67
CA ALA A 162 -5.81 -23.09 8.98
C ALA A 162 -5.43 -24.06 10.13
N THR A 163 -5.69 -25.36 9.97
CA THR A 163 -5.52 -26.39 11.01
C THR A 163 -4.54 -27.50 10.63
N GLY A 164 -3.88 -27.41 9.47
CA GLY A 164 -2.98 -28.47 8.98
C GLY A 164 -1.98 -27.99 7.95
N VAL A 165 -0.76 -28.55 8.01
CA VAL A 165 0.32 -28.27 7.04
C VAL A 165 0.48 -29.45 6.07
N PRO A 166 0.76 -29.20 4.79
CA PRO A 166 1.07 -30.27 3.84
C PRO A 166 2.46 -30.86 4.14
N GLN A 167 2.52 -32.16 4.36
CA GLN A 167 3.73 -32.95 4.31
C GLN A 167 3.87 -33.55 2.91
N ILE A 168 4.96 -33.22 2.23
CA ILE A 168 5.22 -33.59 0.85
C ILE A 168 6.30 -34.67 0.81
N THR A 169 6.07 -35.74 0.05
CA THR A 169 7.09 -36.72 -0.30
C THR A 169 7.48 -36.56 -1.76
N VAL A 170 8.78 -36.51 -2.04
CA VAL A 170 9.33 -36.45 -3.40
C VAL A 170 10.13 -37.70 -3.72
N ASP A 171 10.17 -38.11 -4.99
CA ASP A 171 11.05 -39.18 -5.45
C ASP A 171 12.50 -38.70 -5.62
N ASN A 172 13.39 -39.63 -5.98
CA ASN A 172 14.79 -39.34 -6.29
C ASN A 172 15.02 -38.43 -7.51
N LYS A 173 13.96 -38.09 -8.25
CA LYS A 173 13.98 -37.17 -9.39
C LYS A 173 13.25 -35.85 -9.06
N GLY A 174 12.82 -35.65 -7.81
CA GLY A 174 12.17 -34.42 -7.33
C GLY A 174 10.68 -34.28 -7.66
N ARG A 175 10.03 -35.31 -8.22
CA ARG A 175 8.58 -35.27 -8.45
C ARG A 175 7.83 -35.57 -7.16
N ILE A 176 6.72 -34.87 -6.92
CA ILE A 176 5.84 -35.15 -5.79
C ILE A 176 5.13 -36.50 -6.01
N THR A 177 5.29 -37.43 -5.07
CA THR A 177 4.68 -38.77 -5.15
C THR A 177 3.53 -38.95 -4.17
N SER A 178 3.54 -38.24 -3.05
CA SER A 178 2.42 -38.17 -2.12
C SER A 178 2.40 -36.84 -1.38
N ILE A 179 1.22 -36.46 -0.92
CA ILE A 179 1.01 -35.33 -0.03
C ILE A 179 0.00 -35.75 1.05
N THR A 180 0.35 -35.50 2.30
CA THR A 180 -0.47 -35.82 3.47
C THR A 180 -0.62 -34.54 4.28
N VAL A 181 -1.84 -34.20 4.71
CA VAL A 181 -2.02 -33.04 5.60
C VAL A 181 -1.80 -33.49 7.05
N ILE A 182 -0.76 -32.97 7.70
CA ILE A 182 -0.53 -33.19 9.13
C ILE A 182 -1.29 -32.11 9.91
N PRO A 183 -2.12 -32.49 10.90
CA PRO A 183 -2.75 -31.52 11.79
C PRO A 183 -1.70 -30.70 12.55
N ILE A 184 -1.92 -29.39 12.64
CA ILE A 184 -1.16 -28.52 13.54
C ILE A 184 -1.61 -28.85 14.96
N SER A 185 -0.88 -29.74 15.62
CA SER A 185 -1.16 -30.12 17.00
C SER A 185 -0.33 -29.21 17.91
N GLY A 186 -0.97 -28.24 18.57
CA GLY A 186 -0.50 -27.84 19.89
C GLY A 186 -0.62 -29.06 20.80
N SER A 187 0.37 -29.33 21.65
CA SER A 187 0.33 -30.44 22.59
C SER A 187 -0.88 -30.33 23.53
N GLY A 188 -2.07 -30.84 23.14
CA GLY A 188 -3.20 -30.99 24.06
C GLY A 188 -4.65 -30.73 23.59
N GLY A 189 -5.01 -30.74 22.30
CA GLY A 189 -6.45 -30.80 21.91
C GLY A 189 -6.83 -30.12 20.58
N PRO A 190 -8.08 -30.31 20.10
CA PRO A 190 -8.53 -29.75 18.82
C PRO A 190 -8.59 -28.21 18.86
N ILE A 191 -7.89 -27.57 17.93
CA ILE A 191 -8.00 -26.13 17.67
C ILE A 191 -9.34 -25.90 16.94
N VAL A 192 -10.38 -25.57 17.68
CA VAL A 192 -11.51 -24.81 17.13
C VAL A 192 -10.97 -23.41 16.87
N VAL A 193 -10.82 -22.97 15.62
CA VAL A 193 -10.58 -21.55 15.29
C VAL A 193 -11.95 -20.90 15.14
N PRO A 194 -12.44 -20.13 16.13
CA PRO A 194 -13.62 -19.30 15.93
C PRO A 194 -13.28 -18.22 14.90
N PRO A 195 -14.27 -17.58 14.23
CA PRO A 195 -14.01 -16.40 13.40
C PRO A 195 -13.14 -15.41 14.16
N PRO A 196 -12.15 -14.73 13.53
CA PRO A 196 -11.28 -13.82 14.25
C PRO A 196 -12.15 -12.77 14.91
N ALA A 197 -12.26 -12.86 16.24
CA ALA A 197 -12.85 -11.79 17.02
C ALA A 197 -12.10 -10.50 16.66
N PRO A 198 -12.78 -9.36 16.51
CA PRO A 198 -12.11 -8.06 16.40
C PRO A 198 -11.01 -8.00 17.46
N PRO A 199 -9.82 -7.43 17.18
CA PRO A 199 -8.73 -7.43 18.14
C PRO A 199 -9.23 -6.88 19.47
N THR A 200 -9.46 -7.78 20.42
CA THR A 200 -9.83 -7.41 21.78
C THR A 200 -8.54 -6.99 22.41
N PHE A 201 -8.24 -5.69 22.35
CA PHE A 201 -7.18 -5.14 23.17
C PHE A 201 -7.50 -5.52 24.62
N PRO A 202 -6.58 -6.17 25.34
CA PRO A 202 -6.80 -6.46 26.75
C PRO A 202 -7.13 -5.15 27.48
N PRO A 203 -7.99 -5.18 28.51
CA PRO A 203 -8.27 -3.99 29.30
C PRO A 203 -6.98 -3.30 29.70
N ALA A 204 -6.96 -1.97 29.62
CA ALA A 204 -5.81 -1.22 30.09
C ALA A 204 -5.53 -1.57 31.57
N THR A 205 -4.26 -1.59 31.93
CA THR A 205 -3.79 -1.85 33.30
C THR A 205 -2.93 -0.70 33.79
N GLY A 206 -2.74 -0.60 35.11
CA GLY A 206 -2.02 0.50 35.73
C GLY A 206 -2.91 1.74 35.92
N ASP A 207 -2.52 2.86 35.31
CA ASP A 207 -3.18 4.17 35.52
C ASP A 207 -4.49 4.33 34.76
N LEU A 208 -4.74 3.47 33.77
CA LEU A 208 -5.95 3.43 32.96
C LEU A 208 -6.69 2.11 33.17
N THR A 209 -8.01 2.13 33.04
CA THR A 209 -8.89 0.96 32.99
C THR A 209 -9.88 1.09 31.83
N GLY A 210 -10.67 0.03 31.59
CA GLY A 210 -11.55 -0.09 30.44
C GLY A 210 -10.83 -0.56 29.18
N THR A 211 -11.53 -0.46 28.05
CA THR A 211 -11.06 -0.92 26.72
C THR A 211 -11.23 0.19 25.70
N TYR A 212 -10.29 0.32 24.75
CA TYR A 212 -10.39 1.31 23.66
C TYR A 212 -11.74 1.19 22.91
N PRO A 213 -12.36 2.32 22.51
CA PRO A 213 -11.91 3.71 22.71
C PRO A 213 -12.26 4.29 24.09
N ASN A 214 -13.01 3.56 24.92
CA ASN A 214 -13.56 4.05 26.18
C ASN A 214 -12.64 3.73 27.37
N LEU A 215 -11.43 4.28 27.36
CA LEU A 215 -10.52 4.21 28.50
C LEU A 215 -10.91 5.26 29.56
N THR A 216 -10.80 4.89 30.83
CA THR A 216 -10.96 5.80 31.96
C THR A 216 -9.74 5.75 32.86
N ILE A 217 -9.48 6.84 33.59
CA ILE A 217 -8.42 6.88 34.58
C ILE A 217 -8.89 6.14 35.83
N VAL A 218 -8.06 5.26 36.39
CA VAL A 218 -8.40 4.49 37.60
C VAL A 218 -8.51 5.42 38.81
N ASN A 219 -9.36 5.06 39.77
CA ASN A 219 -9.44 5.81 41.03
C ASN A 219 -8.05 5.90 41.68
N ASN A 220 -7.69 7.07 42.18
CA ASN A 220 -6.36 7.36 42.77
C ASN A 220 -5.16 7.21 41.81
N ALA A 221 -5.35 6.96 40.51
CA ALA A 221 -4.23 6.85 39.56
C ALA A 221 -3.49 8.18 39.38
N VAL A 222 -4.20 9.31 39.46
CA VAL A 222 -3.58 10.64 39.45
C VAL A 222 -3.18 11.00 40.88
N THR A 223 -1.88 10.92 41.16
CA THR A 223 -1.30 11.34 42.45
C THR A 223 -0.65 12.71 42.31
N ILE A 224 -0.43 13.41 43.42
CA ILE A 224 0.25 14.72 43.42
C ILE A 224 1.60 14.63 42.70
N GLY A 225 2.39 13.58 42.95
CA GLY A 225 3.67 13.38 42.27
C GLY A 225 3.59 13.18 40.75
N LYS A 226 2.42 12.82 40.20
CA LYS A 226 2.18 12.74 38.75
C LYS A 226 1.69 14.06 38.14
N ILE A 227 1.08 14.93 38.93
CA ILE A 227 0.66 16.28 38.49
C ILE A 227 1.82 17.28 38.67
N ASP A 228 2.65 17.08 39.69
CA ASP A 228 3.74 17.97 40.09
C ASP A 228 4.93 17.16 40.61
N ALA A 229 5.73 16.66 39.67
CA ALA A 229 6.90 15.84 39.98
C ALA A 229 8.00 16.61 40.73
N THR A 230 7.97 17.94 40.68
CA THR A 230 8.96 18.83 41.32
C THR A 230 8.54 19.34 42.69
N GLY A 231 7.27 19.18 43.08
CA GLY A 231 6.75 19.50 44.41
C GLY A 231 6.68 21.00 44.71
N ALA A 232 5.80 21.73 44.03
CA ALA A 232 5.42 23.12 44.30
C ALA A 232 4.83 23.35 45.71
N GLY A 233 4.58 22.30 46.49
CA GLY A 233 4.12 22.35 47.87
C GLY A 233 2.58 22.33 48.01
N ASN A 234 2.10 22.43 49.25
CA ASN A 234 0.67 22.46 49.55
C ASN A 234 0.06 23.85 49.24
N ASP A 235 -1.27 23.93 49.13
CA ASP A 235 -2.03 25.17 48.92
C ASP A 235 -1.67 25.96 47.65
N LYS A 236 -1.37 25.24 46.57
CA LYS A 236 -1.16 25.83 45.24
C LYS A 236 -2.35 25.57 44.31
N VAL A 237 -2.49 26.39 43.28
CA VAL A 237 -3.42 26.19 42.17
C VAL A 237 -2.65 26.26 40.86
N LEU A 238 -2.96 25.34 39.95
CA LEU A 238 -2.35 25.29 38.63
C LEU A 238 -3.05 26.29 37.71
N THR A 239 -2.29 27.21 37.13
CA THR A 239 -2.80 28.25 36.23
C THR A 239 -2.04 28.25 34.91
N THR A 240 -2.59 28.89 33.88
CA THR A 240 -1.90 29.10 32.60
C THR A 240 -1.56 30.58 32.43
N ASN A 241 -0.34 30.89 31.98
CA ASN A 241 0.00 32.25 31.57
C ASN A 241 -0.62 32.60 30.19
N ALA A 242 -0.42 33.84 29.72
CA ALA A 242 -0.94 34.30 28.43
C ALA A 242 -0.44 33.48 27.21
N GLY A 243 0.65 32.72 27.36
CA GLY A 243 1.19 31.82 26.35
C GLY A 243 0.77 30.36 26.52
N GLY A 244 -0.13 30.05 27.46
CA GLY A 244 -0.62 28.68 27.71
C GLY A 244 0.32 27.80 28.54
N LEU A 245 1.43 28.34 29.05
CA LEU A 245 2.32 27.58 29.93
C LEU A 245 1.67 27.42 31.32
N MET A 246 1.59 26.17 31.77
CA MET A 246 1.07 25.80 33.08
C MET A 246 2.08 26.16 34.18
N THR A 247 1.64 26.81 35.24
CA THR A 247 2.47 27.20 36.40
C THR A 247 1.65 27.13 37.69
N TRP A 248 2.23 26.56 38.73
CA TRP A 248 1.65 26.55 40.06
C TRP A 248 1.82 27.92 40.72
N ILE A 249 0.74 28.50 41.22
CA ILE A 249 0.75 29.71 42.03
C ILE A 249 0.13 29.45 43.39
N ASP A 250 0.48 30.23 44.39
CA ASP A 250 -0.17 30.16 45.71
C ASP A 250 -1.67 30.34 45.60
N LYS A 251 -2.45 29.57 46.38
CA LYS A 251 -3.90 29.77 46.49
C LYS A 251 -4.25 31.21 46.89
N THR A 252 -3.40 31.83 47.71
CA THR A 252 -3.53 33.25 48.11
C THR A 252 -3.42 34.21 46.92
N ALA A 253 -2.76 33.82 45.83
CA ALA A 253 -2.67 34.60 44.60
C ALA A 253 -3.93 34.52 43.71
N ILE A 254 -4.85 33.58 43.99
CA ILE A 254 -6.18 33.47 43.33
C ILE A 254 -7.29 34.10 44.18
N GLY A 255 -6.96 34.67 45.34
CA GLY A 255 -7.89 35.45 46.15
C GLY A 255 -7.81 36.94 45.81
N THR A 256 -8.89 37.67 46.09
CA THR A 256 -8.78 39.12 46.22
C THR A 256 -7.81 39.41 47.38
N PRO A 257 -6.84 40.34 47.24
CA PRO A 257 -5.97 40.75 48.34
C PRO A 257 -6.79 41.08 49.60
N PRO A 258 -6.30 40.87 50.83
CA PRO A 258 -7.06 41.23 52.02
C PRO A 258 -7.47 42.71 51.98
N LEU A 259 -8.75 43.00 52.27
CA LEU A 259 -9.23 44.38 52.47
C LEU A 259 -8.91 44.81 53.89
N ASN A 260 -8.20 45.92 54.06
CA ASN A 260 -8.06 46.52 55.38
C ASN A 260 -9.39 47.17 55.80
N SER A 261 -9.56 47.42 57.10
CA SER A 261 -10.75 48.08 57.65
C SER A 261 -11.07 49.38 56.90
N GLY A 262 -12.31 49.54 56.45
CA GLY A 262 -12.79 50.72 55.71
C GLY A 262 -12.34 50.81 54.24
N GLN A 263 -11.71 49.77 53.69
CA GLN A 263 -11.41 49.67 52.26
C GLN A 263 -12.48 48.89 51.50
N ILE A 264 -12.70 49.26 50.25
CA ILE A 264 -13.57 48.58 49.29
C ILE A 264 -12.77 48.21 48.04
N PHE A 265 -13.25 47.24 47.26
CA PHE A 265 -12.70 47.00 45.93
C PHE A 265 -13.32 47.95 44.91
N VAL A 266 -12.47 48.70 44.22
CA VAL A 266 -12.84 49.52 43.05
C VAL A 266 -12.00 49.11 41.84
N GLY A 267 -12.54 49.23 40.63
CA GLY A 267 -11.78 49.00 39.40
C GLY A 267 -10.74 50.10 39.20
N ASN A 268 -9.49 49.73 38.91
CA ASN A 268 -8.46 50.68 38.49
C ASN A 268 -8.52 50.97 36.97
N ALA A 269 -7.62 51.80 36.45
CA ALA A 269 -7.57 52.15 35.03
C ALA A 269 -7.37 50.95 34.07
N LEU A 270 -6.95 49.80 34.60
CA LEU A 270 -6.79 48.54 33.86
C LEU A 270 -7.99 47.59 34.07
N ASN A 271 -9.08 48.06 34.66
CA ASN A 271 -10.28 47.28 35.03
C ASN A 271 -10.00 46.15 36.05
N VAL A 272 -8.96 46.30 36.88
CA VAL A 272 -8.62 45.33 37.93
C VAL A 272 -9.14 45.81 39.28
N ALA A 273 -9.82 44.93 40.01
CA ALA A 273 -10.29 45.20 41.38
C ALA A 273 -9.10 45.51 42.30
N THR A 274 -9.10 46.71 42.88
CA THR A 274 -8.05 47.24 43.75
C THR A 274 -8.67 47.72 45.05
N ALA A 275 -8.04 47.38 46.18
CA ALA A 275 -8.46 47.86 47.50
C ALA A 275 -8.19 49.36 47.63
N VAL A 276 -9.23 50.16 47.89
CA VAL A 276 -9.14 51.61 48.03
C VAL A 276 -9.96 52.07 49.23
N ASN A 277 -9.44 53.04 49.98
CA ASN A 277 -10.20 53.70 51.04
C ASN A 277 -11.37 54.48 50.44
N MET A 278 -12.55 54.33 51.02
CA MET A 278 -13.66 55.21 50.67
C MET A 278 -13.31 56.65 51.08
N SER A 279 -13.60 57.63 50.23
CA SER A 279 -13.30 59.04 50.46
C SER A 279 -14.47 59.92 50.04
N GLY A 280 -14.44 61.20 50.42
CA GLY A 280 -15.53 62.14 50.21
C GLY A 280 -16.50 62.15 51.39
N ASP A 281 -17.80 62.13 51.10
CA ASP A 281 -18.86 62.46 52.05
C ASP A 281 -19.30 61.32 52.96
N VAL A 282 -19.02 60.08 52.56
CA VAL A 282 -19.48 58.88 53.26
C VAL A 282 -18.26 58.15 53.80
N ASN A 283 -18.36 57.63 55.01
CA ASN A 283 -17.40 56.69 55.59
C ASN A 283 -18.02 55.28 55.66
N ILE A 284 -17.20 54.23 55.59
CA ILE A 284 -17.63 52.84 55.75
C ILE A 284 -16.74 52.15 56.78
N ASP A 285 -17.33 51.36 57.68
CA ASP A 285 -16.58 50.55 58.63
C ASP A 285 -16.43 49.09 58.17
N ASN A 286 -15.65 48.29 58.91
CA ASN A 286 -15.42 46.88 58.62
C ASN A 286 -16.61 45.97 58.89
N THR A 287 -17.72 46.49 59.44
CA THR A 287 -18.99 45.78 59.59
C THR A 287 -19.91 46.01 58.38
N GLY A 288 -19.51 46.91 57.47
CA GLY A 288 -20.29 47.30 56.29
C GLY A 288 -21.28 48.43 56.54
N ALA A 289 -21.25 49.06 57.72
CA ALA A 289 -22.09 50.22 58.02
C ALA A 289 -21.53 51.46 57.33
N THR A 290 -22.41 52.24 56.69
CA THR A 290 -22.05 53.53 56.09
C THR A 290 -22.60 54.68 56.92
N THR A 291 -21.81 55.75 57.04
CA THR A 291 -22.20 56.98 57.73
C THR A 291 -21.91 58.18 56.86
N ILE A 292 -22.87 59.10 56.75
CA ILE A 292 -22.63 60.42 56.18
C ILE A 292 -21.80 61.20 57.19
N GLN A 293 -20.68 61.76 56.74
CA GLN A 293 -19.76 62.49 57.60
C GLN A 293 -20.37 63.82 58.07
N ASN A 294 -19.83 64.36 59.16
CA ASN A 294 -20.25 65.68 59.62
C ASN A 294 -20.02 66.72 58.51
N ASP A 295 -20.95 67.66 58.37
CA ASP A 295 -20.92 68.73 57.36
C ASP A 295 -20.91 68.26 55.89
N ALA A 296 -21.05 66.96 55.62
CA ALA A 296 -21.02 66.43 54.26
C ALA A 296 -22.21 66.90 53.43
N VAL A 297 -23.37 67.15 54.04
CA VAL A 297 -24.56 67.68 53.35
C VAL A 297 -24.60 69.20 53.53
N ASN A 298 -24.26 69.92 52.47
CA ASN A 298 -24.37 71.38 52.40
C ASN A 298 -25.58 71.78 51.55
N SER A 299 -25.93 73.08 51.56
CA SER A 299 -27.09 73.59 50.83
C SER A 299 -27.09 73.27 49.34
N ALA A 300 -25.93 73.15 48.68
CA ALA A 300 -25.86 72.83 47.25
C ALA A 300 -26.24 71.36 46.94
N LYS A 301 -26.19 70.48 47.94
CA LYS A 301 -26.59 69.06 47.81
C LYS A 301 -28.08 68.84 48.12
N ILE A 302 -28.76 69.87 48.61
CA ILE A 302 -30.19 69.85 48.87
C ILE A 302 -30.86 70.59 47.71
N LEU A 303 -31.74 69.91 46.98
CA LEU A 303 -32.48 70.55 45.89
C LEU A 303 -33.55 71.48 46.47
N ASP A 304 -33.69 72.67 45.89
CA ASP A 304 -34.68 73.64 46.35
C ASP A 304 -36.10 73.06 46.31
N GLY A 305 -36.83 73.24 47.41
CA GLY A 305 -38.21 72.76 47.55
C GLY A 305 -38.38 71.27 47.85
N THR A 306 -37.31 70.48 48.01
CA THR A 306 -37.45 69.05 48.34
C THR A 306 -37.61 68.76 49.82
N ILE A 307 -37.23 69.71 50.70
CA ILE A 307 -37.53 69.60 52.13
C ILE A 307 -39.00 69.96 52.32
N VAL A 308 -39.83 68.96 52.59
CA VAL A 308 -41.25 69.14 52.89
C VAL A 308 -41.47 69.20 54.40
N ASP A 309 -42.65 69.62 54.83
CA ASP A 309 -42.99 69.71 56.26
C ASP A 309 -42.77 68.39 57.02
N ALA A 310 -42.97 67.24 56.36
CA ALA A 310 -42.75 65.92 56.95
C ALA A 310 -41.28 65.61 57.26
N ASP A 311 -40.32 66.24 56.57
CA ASP A 311 -38.89 66.06 56.81
C ASP A 311 -38.40 66.84 58.04
N VAL A 312 -39.16 67.86 58.45
CA VAL A 312 -38.84 68.71 59.61
C VAL A 312 -39.59 68.18 60.83
N ASN A 313 -38.86 67.75 61.85
CA ASN A 313 -39.48 67.33 63.11
C ASN A 313 -40.32 68.48 63.69
N ALA A 314 -41.53 68.20 64.17
CA ALA A 314 -42.42 69.19 64.79
C ALA A 314 -41.78 69.93 65.99
N THR A 315 -40.76 69.36 66.63
CA THR A 315 -39.99 70.00 67.72
C THR A 315 -38.72 70.71 67.26
N ALA A 316 -38.44 70.78 65.96
CA ALA A 316 -37.23 71.40 65.43
C ALA A 316 -37.17 72.90 65.78
N ALA A 317 -36.09 73.30 66.46
CA ALA A 317 -35.83 74.70 66.81
C ALA A 317 -35.19 75.45 65.64
N ILE A 318 -35.97 75.72 64.58
CA ILE A 318 -35.51 76.50 63.43
C ILE A 318 -35.54 77.98 63.81
N ALA A 319 -34.36 78.59 63.96
CA ALA A 319 -34.26 80.02 64.23
C ALA A 319 -34.87 80.82 63.07
N GLY A 320 -35.74 81.80 63.37
CA GLY A 320 -36.42 82.60 62.34
C GLY A 320 -35.48 83.37 61.41
N THR A 321 -34.25 83.69 61.85
CA THR A 321 -33.19 84.27 61.01
C THR A 321 -32.68 83.32 59.92
N LYS A 322 -32.92 82.01 60.04
CA LYS A 322 -32.61 81.00 59.01
C LYS A 322 -33.69 80.90 57.93
N ILE A 323 -34.84 81.55 58.11
CA ILE A 323 -35.90 81.67 57.10
C ILE A 323 -35.69 82.99 56.36
N ASN A 324 -35.04 82.94 55.20
CA ASN A 324 -34.68 84.09 54.38
C ASN A 324 -35.07 83.79 52.91
N PRO A 325 -35.79 84.67 52.19
CA PRO A 325 -36.09 86.07 52.53
C PRO A 325 -37.27 86.30 53.48
N ASN A 326 -38.25 85.38 53.55
CA ASN A 326 -39.43 85.46 54.41
C ASN A 326 -40.25 84.14 54.32
N PHE A 327 -41.40 84.09 54.99
CA PHE A 327 -42.38 82.97 54.90
C PHE A 327 -43.21 82.97 53.59
N GLY A 328 -42.84 83.75 52.58
CA GLY A 328 -43.59 83.89 51.32
C GLY A 328 -44.98 84.48 51.53
N THR A 329 -45.98 83.94 50.82
CA THR A 329 -47.40 84.32 50.95
C THR A 329 -48.15 83.54 52.04
N GLN A 330 -47.44 82.76 52.86
CA GLN A 330 -48.04 81.91 53.89
C GLN A 330 -48.39 82.73 55.15
N ASN A 331 -49.51 82.41 55.79
CA ASN A 331 -49.86 83.00 57.09
C ASN A 331 -48.90 82.52 58.18
N ILE A 332 -48.31 83.44 58.93
CA ILE A 332 -47.54 83.11 60.14
C ILE A 332 -48.54 82.90 61.29
N THR A 333 -48.80 81.64 61.65
CA THR A 333 -49.63 81.29 62.81
C THR A 333 -48.72 80.75 63.91
N THR A 334 -48.66 81.45 65.05
CA THR A 334 -47.87 81.01 66.21
C THR A 334 -48.80 80.88 67.41
N THR A 335 -48.56 79.89 68.27
CA THR A 335 -49.29 79.72 69.54
C THR A 335 -48.75 80.61 70.66
N GLY A 336 -47.60 81.27 70.44
CA GLY A 336 -46.95 82.19 71.37
C GLY A 336 -47.09 83.66 70.96
N ALA A 337 -46.48 84.54 71.76
CA ALA A 337 -46.39 85.96 71.43
C ALA A 337 -45.40 86.22 70.29
N VAL A 338 -45.77 87.10 69.36
CA VAL A 338 -44.84 87.63 68.36
C VAL A 338 -44.10 88.82 68.96
N ASN A 339 -42.82 88.62 69.29
CA ASN A 339 -41.96 89.69 69.78
C ASN A 339 -41.29 90.36 68.58
N SER A 340 -41.73 91.56 68.21
CA SER A 340 -41.19 92.32 67.07
C SER A 340 -40.93 93.78 67.46
N ASN A 341 -39.77 94.31 67.05
CA ASN A 341 -39.43 95.72 67.30
C ASN A 341 -40.30 96.69 66.48
N SER A 342 -40.78 96.26 65.31
CA SER A 342 -41.78 96.96 64.51
C SER A 342 -42.60 95.93 63.73
N LEU A 343 -43.94 95.98 63.87
CA LEU A 343 -44.88 95.11 63.15
C LEU A 343 -45.77 95.98 62.29
N ALA A 344 -45.64 95.85 60.97
CA ALA A 344 -46.52 96.51 60.02
C ALA A 344 -47.62 95.53 59.57
N LEU A 345 -48.87 95.81 59.94
CA LEU A 345 -50.04 95.08 59.46
C LEU A 345 -50.68 95.86 58.29
N THR A 346 -50.61 95.31 57.08
CA THR A 346 -51.07 95.97 55.85
C THR A 346 -52.52 95.64 55.46
N GLY A 347 -53.27 94.95 56.34
CA GLY A 347 -54.70 94.67 56.18
C GLY A 347 -55.49 94.96 57.46
N LYS A 348 -56.78 95.31 57.32
CA LYS A 348 -57.70 95.55 58.45
C LYS A 348 -57.87 94.25 59.23
N GLY A 349 -57.05 94.05 60.26
CA GLY A 349 -57.19 92.93 61.17
C GLY A 349 -58.60 92.95 61.76
N THR A 350 -59.39 91.91 61.50
CA THR A 350 -60.63 91.64 62.24
C THR A 350 -60.23 91.08 63.60
N SER A 351 -59.64 91.97 64.38
CA SER A 351 -59.14 91.67 65.70
C SER A 351 -60.33 91.46 66.63
N ALA A 352 -60.62 90.20 66.97
CA ALA A 352 -61.06 89.83 68.32
C ALA A 352 -59.89 90.05 69.31
N SER A 353 -59.18 91.16 69.17
CA SER A 353 -58.11 91.55 70.07
C SER A 353 -58.82 92.14 71.27
N THR A 354 -58.92 91.32 72.31
CA THR A 354 -58.84 91.81 73.67
C THR A 354 -57.48 92.46 73.84
N VAL A 355 -57.27 93.64 73.23
CA VAL A 355 -56.26 94.58 73.71
C VAL A 355 -56.79 94.98 75.08
N PRO A 356 -56.12 94.59 76.18
CA PRO A 356 -56.56 94.98 77.50
C PRO A 356 -56.66 96.51 77.54
N ALA A 357 -57.75 97.04 78.09
CA ALA A 357 -57.88 98.47 78.33
C ALA A 357 -56.83 98.90 79.36
N ASP A 358 -55.62 99.18 78.89
CA ASP A 358 -54.55 99.78 79.67
C ASP A 358 -54.61 101.30 79.47
N ALA A 359 -54.74 102.03 80.57
CA ALA A 359 -54.93 103.48 80.62
C ALA A 359 -53.71 104.31 80.15
N GLY A 360 -52.69 103.67 79.57
CA GLY A 360 -51.44 104.28 79.13
C GLY A 360 -51.09 104.11 77.64
N THR A 361 -51.95 103.54 76.79
CA THR A 361 -51.63 103.35 75.36
C THR A 361 -52.53 104.19 74.43
N THR A 362 -51.97 105.30 73.96
CA THR A 362 -52.58 106.20 72.97
C THR A 362 -52.59 105.53 71.59
N LEU A 363 -53.72 104.94 71.21
CA LEU A 363 -54.02 104.68 69.80
C LEU A 363 -54.37 106.04 69.16
N THR A 364 -53.43 106.68 68.47
CA THR A 364 -53.72 107.93 67.74
C THR A 364 -54.51 107.63 66.46
N THR A 365 -55.81 107.36 66.58
CA THR A 365 -56.75 107.51 65.45
C THR A 365 -57.15 108.97 65.35
N LYS A 366 -56.23 109.85 64.93
CA LYS A 366 -56.55 111.23 64.57
C LYS A 366 -57.24 111.17 63.21
N ASP A 367 -58.58 111.34 63.18
CA ASP A 367 -59.39 111.88 62.05
C ASP A 367 -60.84 111.37 61.97
N TYR A 368 -61.34 110.53 62.89
CA TYR A 368 -62.78 110.21 62.90
C TYR A 368 -63.58 111.22 63.74
N VAL A 369 -64.04 112.30 63.10
CA VAL A 369 -65.01 113.25 63.67
C VAL A 369 -66.41 112.71 63.35
N ASP A 370 -67.25 112.41 64.35
CA ASP A 370 -68.68 112.22 64.09
C ASP A 370 -69.35 113.58 63.86
N ALA A 371 -70.26 113.62 62.90
CA ALA A 371 -71.04 114.79 62.55
C ALA A 371 -72.50 114.53 62.91
N ALA A 372 -73.06 115.43 63.74
CA ALA A 372 -74.48 115.70 64.00
C ALA A 372 -75.36 114.53 64.52
N GLY A 373 -76.28 114.70 65.46
CA GLY A 373 -76.88 115.86 66.11
C GLY A 373 -78.17 115.41 66.82
N ALA A 374 -78.75 116.31 67.63
CA ALA A 374 -80.10 116.30 68.21
C ALA A 374 -80.53 115.11 69.09
#